data_AF-A0A8S2DNL4-F1
#
_entry.id   AF-A0A8S2DNL4-F1
#
_cell.length_a   1.000
_cell.length_b   1.000
_cell.length_c   1.000
_cell.angle_alpha   90.00
_cell.angle_beta   90.00
_cell.angle_gamma   90.00
#
_symmetry.space_group_name_H-M   'P 1'
#
loop_
_entity.id
_entity.type
_entity.pdbx_description
1 polymer ?
#
loop_
_entity_poly.entity_id
_entity_poly.type
_entity_poly.pdbx_seq_one_letter_code
_entity_poly.pdbx_strand_id
1 'polypeptide(L)'
;MELHGKELIDRLNNDYGGLNGLIQKLKTDRKNGLQSDNEADLEQRRNAYGQNEIPLKPISFSRLCWEAVNNLSFFTVFNDWRKEKQFLSLQNEN
;
A
#
# COMPACT_ATOMS: atom_id res chain seq x y z
N MET A 1 -1.74 -12.38 -1.57
CA MET A 1 -2.62 -13.38 -0.94
C MET A 1 -2.18 -13.55 0.49
N GLU A 2 -3.12 -13.52 1.43
CA GLU A 2 -2.83 -13.87 2.81
C GLU A 2 -2.59 -15.39 2.88
N LEU A 3 -1.43 -15.80 3.41
CA LEU A 3 -1.07 -17.21 3.58
C LEU A 3 -1.71 -17.75 4.84
N HIS A 4 -2.29 -18.95 4.76
CA HIS A 4 -3.04 -19.54 5.86
C HIS A 4 -2.65 -20.99 6.14
N GLY A 5 -2.73 -21.38 7.42
CA GLY A 5 -2.59 -22.77 7.86
C GLY A 5 -1.27 -23.41 7.43
N LYS A 6 -1.36 -24.50 6.67
CA LYS A 6 -0.22 -25.32 6.25
C LYS A 6 0.77 -24.55 5.37
N GLU A 7 0.27 -23.73 4.46
CA GLU A 7 1.12 -22.96 3.54
C GLU A 7 1.97 -21.92 4.30
N LEU A 8 1.40 -21.31 5.35
CA LEU A 8 2.13 -20.40 6.23
C LEU A 8 3.19 -21.14 7.05
N ILE A 9 2.90 -22.35 7.54
CA ILE A 9 3.87 -23.17 8.29
C ILE A 9 5.03 -23.60 7.39
N ASP A 10 4.74 -24.03 6.16
CA ASP A 10 5.75 -24.44 5.19
C ASP A 10 6.66 -23.25 4.85
N ARG A 11 6.08 -22.06 4.62
CA ARG A 11 6.85 -20.84 4.38
C ARG A 11 7.66 -20.40 5.60
N LEU A 12 7.10 -20.49 6.80
CA LEU A 12 7.80 -20.16 8.04
C LEU A 12 9.03 -21.06 8.25
N ASN A 13 8.88 -22.36 7.99
CA ASN A 13 9.96 -23.31 8.11
C ASN A 13 11.05 -23.09 7.04
N ASN A 14 10.65 -22.85 5.80
CA ASN A 14 11.59 -22.65 4.68
C ASN A 14 12.34 -21.31 4.75
N ASP A 15 11.63 -20.21 4.99
CA ASP A 15 12.21 -18.85 4.91
C ASP A 15 12.97 -18.48 6.20
N TYR A 16 12.49 -18.94 7.35
CA TYR A 16 12.97 -18.49 8.67
C TYR A 16 13.56 -19.60 9.54
N GLY A 17 13.53 -20.86 9.11
CA GLY A 17 13.95 -21.99 9.96
C GLY A 17 12.96 -22.27 11.09
N GLY A 18 11.69 -21.95 10.88
CA GLY A 18 10.62 -22.15 11.84
C GLY A 18 10.55 -21.04 12.89
N LEU A 19 9.82 -21.30 13.98
CA LEU A 19 9.56 -20.30 15.02
C LEU A 19 10.84 -19.80 15.70
N ASN A 20 11.76 -20.72 16.01
CA ASN A 20 13.00 -20.37 16.73
C ASN A 20 13.92 -19.49 15.87
N GLY A 21 14.05 -19.79 14.58
CA GLY A 21 14.85 -18.97 13.67
C GLY A 21 14.23 -17.60 13.42
N LEU A 22 12.89 -17.50 13.39
CA LEU A 22 12.19 -16.21 13.36
C LEU A 22 12.49 -15.38 14.62
N ILE A 23 12.37 -15.98 15.81
CA ILE A 23 12.66 -15.32 17.09
C ILE A 23 14.11 -14.81 17.14
N GLN A 24 15.07 -15.63 16.71
CA GLN A 24 16.48 -15.22 16.64
C GLN A 24 16.71 -14.06 15.66
N LYS A 25 16.07 -14.09 14.49
CA LYS A 25 16.16 -13.00 13.50
C LYS A 25 15.57 -11.68 14.02
N LEU A 26 14.44 -11.76 14.75
CA LEU A 26 13.80 -10.60 15.37
C LEU A 26 14.54 -10.11 16.63
N LYS A 27 15.48 -10.91 17.15
CA LYS A 27 16.22 -10.67 18.40
C LYS A 27 15.28 -10.36 19.56
N THR A 28 14.21 -11.14 19.68
CA THR A 28 13.19 -10.97 20.72
C THR A 28 13.08 -12.22 21.59
N ASP A 29 12.52 -12.09 22.78
CA ASP A 29 12.10 -13.25 23.56
C ASP A 29 10.69 -13.68 23.13
N ARG A 30 10.46 -15.00 23.03
CA ARG A 30 9.15 -15.58 22.73
C ARG A 30 8.11 -15.27 23.81
N LYS A 31 8.52 -15.28 25.08
CA LYS A 31 7.60 -15.12 26.22
C LYS A 31 7.46 -13.67 26.62
N ASN A 32 8.57 -12.96 26.72
CA ASN A 32 8.62 -11.61 27.29
C ASN A 32 8.71 -10.50 26.22
N GLY A 33 8.97 -10.86 24.96
CA GLY A 33 9.08 -9.88 23.88
C GLY A 33 10.40 -9.10 23.90
N LEU A 34 10.31 -7.79 23.66
CA LEU A 34 11.44 -6.86 23.79
C LEU A 34 11.62 -6.44 25.24
N GLN A 35 12.87 -6.25 25.63
CA GLN A 35 13.24 -5.74 26.95
C GLN A 35 12.87 -4.26 27.05
N SER A 36 11.90 -3.93 27.90
CA SER A 36 11.42 -2.56 28.10
C SER A 36 12.38 -1.69 28.90
N ASP A 37 13.31 -2.30 29.63
CA ASP A 37 14.37 -1.66 30.42
C ASP A 37 15.58 -1.26 29.57
N ASN A 38 15.70 -1.79 28.35
CA ASN A 38 16.80 -1.48 27.44
C ASN A 38 16.40 -0.40 26.44
N GLU A 39 16.37 0.87 26.90
CA GLU A 39 15.98 2.01 26.08
C GLU A 39 16.87 2.18 24.84
N ALA A 40 18.15 1.81 24.92
CA ALA A 40 19.08 1.91 23.80
C ALA A 40 18.72 0.96 22.64
N ASP A 41 18.32 -0.29 22.93
CA ASP A 41 17.83 -1.22 21.89
C ASP A 41 16.52 -0.72 21.27
N LEU A 42 15.62 -0.16 22.08
CA LEU A 42 14.35 0.38 21.60
C LEU A 42 14.54 1.61 20.70
N GLU A 43 15.40 2.54 21.09
CA GLU A 43 15.72 3.72 20.28
C GLU A 43 16.41 3.33 18.96
N GLN A 44 17.36 2.38 19.00
CA GLN A 44 18.00 1.86 17.79
C GLN A 44 16.97 1.25 16.83
N ARG A 45 16.01 0.47 17.35
CA ARG A 45 14.92 -0.10 16.55
C ARG A 45 14.00 0.96 15.96
N ARG A 46 13.62 1.97 16.74
CA ARG A 46 12.81 3.11 16.24
C ARG A 46 13.53 3.85 15.12
N ASN A 47 14.84 4.05 15.23
CA ASN A 47 15.64 4.71 14.21
C ASN A 47 15.79 3.85 12.94
N ALA A 48 15.90 2.52 13.09
CA ALA A 48 16.07 1.61 11.95
C ALA A 48 14.76 1.34 11.20
N TYR A 49 13.64 1.18 11.91
CA TYR A 49 12.35 0.76 11.33
C TYR A 49 11.33 1.88 11.20
N GLY A 50 11.50 2.98 11.94
CA GLY A 50 10.52 4.06 12.00
C GLY A 50 9.25 3.70 12.78
N GLN A 51 8.23 4.53 12.62
CA GLN A 51 6.91 4.35 13.23
C GLN A 51 6.10 3.33 12.43
N ASN A 52 5.39 2.42 13.11
CA ASN A 52 4.51 1.43 12.47
C ASN A 52 3.19 2.08 12.00
N GLU A 53 3.31 3.09 11.17
CA GLU A 53 2.20 3.82 10.58
C GLU A 53 2.37 3.84 9.07
N ILE A 54 1.30 3.49 8.36
CA ILE A 54 1.25 3.66 6.91
C ILE A 54 1.07 5.16 6.68
N PRO A 55 2.07 5.87 6.14
CA PRO A 55 1.98 7.31 6.00
C PRO A 55 0.83 7.64 5.05
N LEU A 56 -0.11 8.46 5.54
CA LEU A 56 -1.11 9.05 4.66
C LEU A 56 -0.38 9.98 3.71
N LYS A 57 -0.51 9.73 2.40
CA LYS A 57 0.02 10.66 1.40
C LYS A 57 -0.63 12.02 1.64
N PRO A 58 0.12 13.11 1.87
CA PRO A 58 -0.49 14.41 2.10
C PRO A 58 -1.20 14.85 0.82
N ILE A 59 -2.50 15.07 0.93
CA ILE A 59 -3.32 15.56 -0.17
C ILE A 59 -3.56 17.05 0.07
N SER A 60 -3.03 17.91 -0.81
CA SER A 60 -3.32 19.34 -0.73
C SER A 60 -4.70 19.64 -1.30
N PHE A 61 -5.37 20.65 -0.73
CA PHE A 61 -6.65 21.15 -1.26
C PHE A 61 -6.52 21.57 -2.74
N SER A 62 -5.42 22.23 -3.11
CA SER A 62 -5.15 22.64 -4.49
C SER A 62 -5.05 21.45 -5.47
N ARG A 63 -4.44 20.33 -5.03
CA ARG A 63 -4.37 19.08 -5.81
C ARG A 63 -5.76 18.50 -6.03
N LEU A 64 -6.59 18.47 -4.99
CA LEU A 64 -7.98 18.01 -5.07
C LEU A 64 -8.81 18.87 -6.02
N CYS A 65 -8.68 20.19 -5.94
CA CYS A 65 -9.36 21.09 -6.87
C CYS A 65 -8.90 20.85 -8.31
N TRP A 66 -7.59 20.68 -8.54
CA TRP A 66 -7.04 20.39 -9.86
C TRP A 66 -7.54 19.05 -10.41
N GLU A 67 -7.55 18.00 -9.59
CA GLU A 67 -8.09 16.69 -9.99
C GLU A 67 -9.59 16.76 -10.24
N ALA A 68 -10.37 17.49 -9.44
CA ALA A 68 -11.81 17.68 -9.65
C ALA A 68 -12.12 18.40 -10.97
N VAL A 69 -11.39 19.48 -11.28
CA VAL A 69 -11.55 20.24 -12.53
C VAL A 69 -11.22 19.38 -13.76
N ASN A 70 -10.12 18.61 -13.71
CA ASN A 70 -9.73 17.75 -14.82
C ASN A 70 -10.69 16.56 -15.01
N ASN A 71 -11.20 15.97 -13.94
CA ASN A 71 -12.12 14.83 -14.05
C ASN A 71 -13.46 15.22 -14.70
N LEU A 72 -14.04 16.36 -14.32
CA LEU A 72 -15.27 16.87 -14.92
C LEU A 72 -15.05 17.29 -16.38
N SER A 73 -13.92 17.93 -16.66
CA SER A 73 -13.61 18.44 -18.00
C SER A 73 -13.29 17.30 -18.96
N PHE A 74 -12.47 16.33 -18.56
CA PHE A 74 -12.11 15.19 -19.42
C PHE A 74 -13.31 14.30 -19.72
N PHE A 75 -14.11 13.93 -18.72
CA PHE A 75 -15.29 13.09 -18.97
C PHE A 75 -16.32 13.78 -19.87
N THR A 76 -16.57 15.07 -19.65
CA THR A 76 -17.54 15.83 -20.45
C THR A 76 -17.03 16.05 -21.88
N VAL A 77 -15.79 16.52 -22.05
CA VAL A 77 -15.18 16.73 -23.38
C VAL A 77 -15.03 15.41 -24.14
N PHE A 78 -14.68 14.32 -23.46
CA PHE A 78 -14.60 13.00 -24.08
C PHE A 78 -15.97 12.49 -24.51
N ASN A 79 -17.01 12.68 -23.70
CA ASN A 79 -18.39 12.34 -24.08
C ASN A 79 -18.89 13.19 -25.25
N ASP A 80 -18.55 14.48 -25.29
CA ASP A 80 -18.94 15.36 -26.39
C ASP A 80 -18.21 15.01 -27.69
N TRP A 81 -16.90 14.77 -27.63
CA TRP A 81 -16.12 14.27 -28.77
C TRP A 81 -16.65 12.92 -29.27
N ARG A 82 -17.00 12.00 -28.36
CA ARG A 82 -17.57 10.70 -28.71
C ARG A 82 -18.90 10.86 -29.44
N LYS A 83 -19.79 11.73 -28.95
CA LYS A 83 -21.08 12.03 -29.60
C LYS A 83 -20.86 12.62 -30.99
N GLU A 84 -19.97 13.61 -31.12
CA GLU A 84 -19.63 14.23 -32.40
C GLU A 84 -19.14 13.21 -33.43
N LYS A 85 -18.28 12.26 -33.02
CA LYS A 85 -17.83 11.17 -33.91
C LYS A 85 -18.94 10.23 -34.33
N GLN A 86 -19.90 9.93 -33.46
CA GLN A 86 -21.09 9.13 -33.79
C GLN A 86 -22.02 9.86 -34.77
N PHE A 87 -22.21 11.17 -34.61
CA PHE A 87 -23.00 11.95 -35.56
C PHE A 87 -22.34 12.00 -36.94
N LEU A 88 -21.02 12.18 -36.99
CA LEU A 88 -20.26 12.19 -38.25
C LEU A 88 -20.27 10.83 -38.96
N SER A 89 -20.27 9.70 -38.25
CA SER A 89 -20.39 8.39 -38.89
C SER A 89 -21.76 8.18 -39.51
N LEU A 90 -22.84 8.65 -38.85
CA LEU A 90 -24.20 8.56 -39.38
C LEU A 90 -24.43 9.45 -40.62
N GLN A 91 -23.69 10.56 -40.73
CA GLN A 91 -23.74 11.43 -41.91
C GLN A 91 -22.97 10.90 -43.12
N ASN A 92 -21.96 10.05 -42.90
CA ASN A 92 -21.15 9.45 -43.96
C ASN A 92 -21.73 8.11 -44.48
N GLU A 93 -22.83 7.61 -43.91
CA GLU A 93 -23.52 6.38 -44.32
C GLU A 93 -24.75 6.62 -45.23
N ASN A 94 -24.99 7.85 -45.69
CA ASN A 94 -25.96 8.20 -46.76
C ASN A 94 -25.24 8.72 -48.00
#